data_AF-A0A356EMA5-F1
#
_entry.id   AF-A0A356EMA5-F1
#
_cell.length_a   1.000
_cell.length_b   1.000
_cell.length_c   1.000
_cell.angle_alpha   90.00
_cell.angle_beta   90.00
_cell.angle_gamma   90.00
#
_symmetry.space_group_name_H-M   'P 1'
#
loop_
_entity.id
_entity.type
_entity.pdbx_description
1 polymer ?
#
loop_
_entity_poly.entity_id
_entity_poly.type
_entity_poly.pdbx_seq_one_letter_code
_entity_poly.pdbx_strand_id
1 'polypeptide(L)'
;MQKVVPSNGLNGKDQVMERRFVVRYEELMAEAEVKPESLDGVLKRLDKFVIPFAAILKHDAQRQHAAEYLVGLVSNIKRKNIESIAYLHENDRPPLQKSIGQKHWDWTPMIDEMVRQVGLSLGRADGVLAIDPSGVLKQGKASVGAARQWCGRAGKVDNCQVGVYMAYVARDKQALVVLGNPLMAGVMLWLANRRDSMGSYRNKWWTNVLGVVGFLVVLGMAVFVAYQIYDRLW
;
A
#
# COMPACT_ATOMS: atom_id res chain seq x y z
N MET A 1 -11.06 -4.63 -17.65
CA MET A 1 -12.40 -4.69 -18.29
C MET A 1 -13.17 -5.85 -17.71
N GLN A 2 -14.00 -5.60 -16.68
CA GLN A 2 -15.06 -6.53 -16.33
C GLN A 2 -16.12 -6.43 -17.43
N LYS A 3 -16.44 -7.55 -18.09
CA LYS A 3 -17.54 -7.60 -19.05
C LYS A 3 -18.85 -7.43 -18.28
N VAL A 4 -19.63 -6.41 -18.64
CA VAL A 4 -21.04 -6.28 -18.25
C VAL A 4 -21.78 -7.51 -18.79
N VAL A 5 -22.47 -8.24 -17.92
CA VAL A 5 -23.25 -9.44 -18.27
C VAL A 5 -24.52 -8.98 -19.00
N PRO A 6 -25.00 -9.66 -20.07
CA PRO A 6 -26.18 -9.20 -20.81
C PRO A 6 -27.45 -9.30 -19.96
N SER A 7 -28.23 -8.22 -19.93
CA SER A 7 -29.42 -7.96 -19.08
C SER A 7 -30.69 -8.78 -19.42
N ASN A 8 -30.56 -9.95 -20.06
CA ASN A 8 -31.72 -10.73 -20.51
C ASN A 8 -32.30 -11.57 -19.37
N GLY A 9 -33.10 -10.94 -18.50
CA GLY A 9 -33.89 -11.63 -17.46
C GLY A 9 -34.22 -10.83 -16.20
N LEU A 10 -33.78 -9.57 -16.11
CA LEU A 10 -33.91 -8.74 -14.90
C LEU A 10 -35.21 -7.91 -14.91
N ASN A 11 -35.88 -7.78 -13.76
CA ASN A 11 -37.14 -7.01 -13.66
C ASN A 11 -36.89 -5.48 -13.78
N GLY A 12 -37.92 -4.69 -14.05
CA GLY A 12 -37.80 -3.24 -14.26
C GLY A 12 -37.04 -2.44 -13.17
N LYS A 13 -37.02 -2.89 -11.90
CA LYS A 13 -36.20 -2.29 -10.84
C LYS A 13 -34.71 -2.59 -10.99
N ASP A 14 -34.39 -3.81 -11.40
CA ASP A 14 -33.01 -4.26 -11.62
C ASP A 14 -32.40 -3.57 -12.84
N GLN A 15 -33.19 -3.37 -13.91
CA GLN A 15 -32.77 -2.60 -15.09
C GLN A 15 -32.51 -1.11 -14.77
N VAL A 16 -33.32 -0.49 -13.90
CA VAL A 16 -33.11 0.90 -13.46
C VAL A 16 -31.89 1.01 -12.55
N MET A 17 -31.64 0.05 -11.67
CA MET A 17 -30.43 -0.03 -10.85
C MET A 17 -29.18 -0.22 -11.71
N GLU A 18 -29.25 -1.06 -12.73
CA GLU A 18 -28.16 -1.29 -13.69
C GLU A 18 -27.85 0.00 -14.47
N ARG A 19 -28.88 0.73 -14.93
CA ARG A 19 -28.70 2.02 -15.63
C ARG A 19 -28.10 3.10 -14.73
N ARG A 20 -28.57 3.23 -13.48
CA ARG A 20 -28.00 4.18 -12.51
C ARG A 20 -26.55 3.84 -12.18
N PHE A 21 -26.24 2.55 -12.04
CA PHE A 21 -24.88 2.08 -11.81
C PHE A 21 -23.97 2.41 -12.99
N VAL A 22 -24.41 2.15 -14.23
CA VAL A 22 -23.63 2.45 -15.44
C VAL A 22 -23.34 3.95 -15.55
N VAL A 23 -24.34 4.80 -15.40
CA VAL A 23 -24.14 6.27 -15.45
C VAL A 23 -23.17 6.73 -14.36
N ARG A 24 -23.36 6.27 -13.11
CA ARG A 24 -22.46 6.64 -12.02
C ARG A 24 -21.04 6.09 -12.21
N TYR A 25 -20.91 4.90 -12.77
CA TYR A 25 -19.62 4.31 -13.12
C TYR A 25 -18.90 5.14 -14.18
N GLU A 26 -19.59 5.56 -15.24
CA GLU A 26 -19.04 6.42 -16.28
C GLU A 26 -18.59 7.77 -15.70
N GLU A 27 -19.40 8.41 -14.86
CA GLU A 27 -19.01 9.64 -14.13
C GLU A 27 -17.75 9.43 -13.28
N LEU A 28 -17.70 8.37 -12.49
CA LEU A 28 -16.54 8.05 -11.65
C LEU A 28 -15.29 7.75 -12.49
N MET A 29 -15.43 7.10 -13.63
CA MET A 29 -14.30 6.84 -14.54
C MET A 29 -13.82 8.12 -15.21
N ALA A 30 -14.72 9.04 -15.57
CA ALA A 30 -14.37 10.35 -16.11
C ALA A 30 -13.67 11.23 -15.07
N GLU A 31 -14.13 11.22 -13.81
CA GLU A 31 -13.47 11.89 -12.68
C GLU A 31 -12.09 11.29 -12.36
N ALA A 32 -11.89 9.98 -12.63
CA ALA A 32 -10.63 9.29 -12.42
C ALA A 32 -9.58 9.56 -13.51
N GLU A 33 -9.93 10.28 -14.59
CA GLU A 33 -8.98 10.65 -15.64
C GLU A 33 -7.99 11.70 -15.14
N VAL A 34 -6.73 11.29 -15.00
CA VAL A 34 -5.63 12.16 -14.56
C VAL A 34 -5.17 13.00 -15.75
N LYS A 35 -5.56 14.28 -15.77
CA LYS A 35 -5.16 15.21 -16.83
C LYS A 35 -3.66 15.50 -16.76
N PRO A 36 -2.94 15.66 -17.89
CA PRO A 36 -1.49 15.92 -17.89
C PRO A 36 -1.08 17.14 -17.04
N GLU A 37 -1.90 18.19 -17.03
CA GLU A 37 -1.63 19.44 -16.28
C GLU A 37 -1.65 19.20 -14.77
N SER A 38 -2.32 18.15 -14.29
CA SER A 38 -2.26 17.77 -12.87
C SER A 38 -0.87 17.29 -12.44
N LEU A 39 -0.03 16.91 -13.41
CA LEU A 39 1.35 16.49 -13.18
C LEU A 39 2.33 17.67 -13.21
N ASP A 40 1.86 18.88 -13.50
CA ASP A 40 2.70 20.07 -13.55
C ASP A 40 3.40 20.31 -12.22
N GLY A 41 4.72 20.44 -12.29
CA GLY A 41 5.57 20.65 -11.13
C GLY A 41 5.66 19.46 -10.16
N VAL A 42 5.10 18.27 -10.48
CA VAL A 42 5.20 17.07 -9.62
C VAL A 42 6.65 16.77 -9.27
N LEU A 43 7.57 16.80 -10.25
CA LEU A 43 8.98 16.49 -10.00
C LEU A 43 9.63 17.50 -9.04
N LYS A 44 9.29 18.79 -9.13
CA LYS A 44 9.77 19.82 -8.19
C LYS A 44 9.20 19.62 -6.79
N ARG A 45 7.94 19.18 -6.67
CA ARG A 45 7.34 18.84 -5.37
C ARG A 45 7.96 17.57 -4.79
N LEU A 46 8.22 16.57 -5.63
CA LEU A 46 8.86 15.32 -5.25
C LEU A 46 10.28 15.58 -4.75
N ASP A 47 11.06 16.41 -5.44
CA ASP A 47 12.40 16.82 -5.01
C ASP A 47 12.39 17.41 -3.60
N LYS A 48 11.51 18.38 -3.32
CA LYS A 48 11.35 18.94 -1.97
C LYS A 48 10.88 17.90 -0.94
N PHE A 49 9.97 17.02 -1.35
CA PHE A 49 9.39 15.98 -0.49
C PHE A 49 10.43 14.98 -0.02
N VAL A 50 11.40 14.60 -0.87
CA VAL A 50 12.39 13.56 -0.55
C VAL A 50 13.56 14.06 0.31
N ILE A 51 13.79 15.37 0.42
CA ILE A 51 14.93 15.95 1.18
C ILE A 51 15.00 15.42 2.62
N PRO A 52 13.92 15.43 3.43
CA PRO A 52 13.97 14.91 4.79
C PRO A 52 14.28 13.40 4.85
N PHE A 53 13.80 12.62 3.88
CA PHE A 53 14.09 11.19 3.80
C PHE A 53 15.57 10.93 3.46
N ALA A 54 16.14 11.71 2.55
CA ALA A 54 17.56 11.63 2.23
C ALA A 54 18.45 11.97 3.44
N ALA A 55 18.01 12.92 4.29
CA ALA A 55 18.74 13.30 5.50
C ALA A 55 18.80 12.17 6.57
N ILE A 56 17.87 11.23 6.56
CA ILE A 56 17.87 10.05 7.44
C ILE A 56 19.00 9.07 7.08
N LEU A 57 19.36 8.99 5.80
CA LEU A 57 20.41 8.09 5.32
C LEU A 57 21.77 8.60 5.81
N LYS A 58 22.50 7.78 6.54
CA LYS A 58 23.74 8.19 7.23
C LYS A 58 24.91 8.44 6.27
N HIS A 59 25.04 7.63 5.23
CA HIS A 59 26.20 7.64 4.33
C HIS A 59 25.91 8.34 3.00
N ASP A 60 26.88 9.08 2.47
CA ASP A 60 26.78 9.74 1.15
C ASP A 60 26.42 8.77 0.04
N ALA A 61 27.08 7.61 0.00
CA ALA A 61 26.78 6.57 -0.99
C ALA A 61 25.33 6.07 -0.91
N GLN A 62 24.73 6.02 0.29
CA GLN A 62 23.32 5.65 0.43
C GLN A 62 22.41 6.75 -0.11
N ARG A 63 22.71 8.02 0.20
CA ARG A 63 21.96 9.18 -0.32
C ARG A 63 22.00 9.23 -1.84
N GLN A 64 23.18 9.04 -2.42
CA GLN A 64 23.38 9.00 -3.86
C GLN A 64 22.58 7.85 -4.51
N HIS A 65 22.73 6.62 -4.01
CA HIS A 65 22.00 5.48 -4.57
C HIS A 65 20.47 5.60 -4.39
N ALA A 66 19.99 6.20 -3.30
CA ALA A 66 18.58 6.49 -3.11
C ALA A 66 18.07 7.50 -4.16
N ALA A 67 18.84 8.56 -4.43
CA ALA A 67 18.51 9.53 -5.47
C ALA A 67 18.52 8.88 -6.87
N GLU A 68 19.56 8.12 -7.21
CA GLU A 68 19.66 7.36 -8.46
C GLU A 68 18.46 6.43 -8.66
N TYR A 69 18.08 5.72 -7.60
CA TYR A 69 16.93 4.83 -7.58
C TYR A 69 15.62 5.57 -7.81
N LEU A 70 15.39 6.67 -7.10
CA LEU A 70 14.18 7.50 -7.25
C LEU A 70 14.06 8.08 -8.67
N VAL A 71 15.14 8.63 -9.22
CA VAL A 71 15.20 9.11 -10.61
C VAL A 71 14.88 7.97 -11.57
N GLY A 72 15.45 6.78 -11.32
CA GLY A 72 15.17 5.57 -12.08
C GLY A 72 13.69 5.22 -12.11
N LEU A 73 13.00 5.30 -10.96
CA LEU A 73 11.56 5.02 -10.85
C LEU A 73 10.71 6.00 -11.65
N VAL A 74 11.03 7.30 -11.62
CA VAL A 74 10.24 8.35 -12.29
C VAL A 74 10.66 8.65 -13.74
N SER A 75 11.74 8.05 -14.23
CA SER A 75 12.22 8.22 -15.62
C SER A 75 11.28 7.58 -16.66
N ASN A 76 11.66 7.63 -17.93
CA ASN A 76 10.96 6.96 -19.03
C ASN A 76 11.53 5.56 -19.39
N ILE A 77 12.48 5.02 -18.61
CA ILE A 77 13.04 3.68 -18.90
C ILE A 77 11.95 2.60 -18.88
N LYS A 78 12.00 1.70 -19.87
CA LYS A 78 10.95 0.68 -20.10
C LYS A 78 10.78 -0.32 -18.95
N ARG A 79 11.88 -0.76 -18.34
CA ARG A 79 11.86 -1.68 -17.19
C ARG A 79 12.46 -1.01 -15.97
N LYS A 80 11.68 -0.93 -14.89
CA LYS A 80 12.07 -0.35 -13.60
C LYS A 80 12.73 -1.38 -12.69
N ASN A 81 13.81 -2.00 -13.15
CA ASN A 81 14.63 -2.89 -12.33
C ASN A 81 15.98 -2.22 -12.00
N ILE A 82 16.69 -2.75 -10.99
CA ILE A 82 17.95 -2.15 -10.52
C ILE A 82 19.01 -2.06 -11.62
N GLU A 83 19.06 -3.04 -12.52
CA GLU A 83 20.02 -3.08 -13.63
C GLU A 83 19.79 -1.95 -14.64
N SER A 84 18.56 -1.78 -15.09
CA SER A 84 18.18 -0.71 -16.02
C SER A 84 18.35 0.67 -15.39
N ILE A 85 18.12 0.79 -14.07
CA ILE A 85 18.34 2.04 -13.35
C ILE A 85 19.84 2.32 -13.20
N ALA A 86 20.67 1.32 -12.91
CA ALA A 86 22.11 1.51 -12.85
C ALA A 86 22.67 1.99 -14.19
N TYR A 87 22.24 1.38 -15.31
CA TYR A 87 22.64 1.80 -16.64
C TYR A 87 22.14 3.19 -17.05
N LEU A 88 20.98 3.63 -16.54
CA LEU A 88 20.51 5.01 -16.75
C LEU A 88 21.52 6.04 -16.21
N HIS A 89 22.25 5.70 -15.16
CA HIS A 89 23.26 6.55 -14.52
C HIS A 89 24.70 6.17 -14.89
N GLU A 90 24.88 5.38 -15.95
CA GLU A 90 26.20 4.89 -16.40
C GLU A 90 26.98 4.15 -15.30
N ASN A 91 26.27 3.56 -14.34
CA ASN A 91 26.82 2.89 -13.18
C ASN A 91 26.75 1.36 -13.33
N ASP A 92 27.64 0.70 -12.60
CA ASP A 92 27.56 -0.74 -12.39
C ASP A 92 26.35 -1.12 -11.52
N ARG A 93 25.72 -2.27 -11.84
CA ARG A 93 24.58 -2.82 -11.09
C ARG A 93 24.90 -3.18 -9.62
N PRO A 94 26.02 -3.84 -9.27
CA PRO A 94 26.20 -4.41 -7.93
C PRO A 94 26.16 -3.40 -6.77
N PRO A 95 26.74 -2.18 -6.85
CA PRO A 95 26.64 -1.17 -5.80
C PRO A 95 25.18 -0.80 -5.48
N LEU A 96 24.40 -0.43 -6.50
CA LEU A 96 23.00 -0.04 -6.35
C LEU A 96 22.15 -1.20 -5.81
N GLN A 97 22.34 -2.41 -6.35
CA GLN A 97 21.64 -3.61 -5.86
C GLN A 97 21.94 -3.93 -4.41
N LYS A 98 23.21 -3.84 -4.01
CA LYS A 98 23.61 -4.05 -2.62
C LYS A 98 22.96 -3.03 -1.72
N SER A 99 22.99 -1.75 -2.13
CA SER A 99 22.41 -0.65 -1.34
C SER A 99 20.92 -0.82 -1.10
N ILE A 100 20.15 -1.16 -2.14
CA ILE A 100 18.68 -1.24 -2.05
C ILE A 100 18.20 -2.57 -1.46
N GLY A 101 18.80 -3.69 -1.86
CA GLY A 101 18.22 -5.02 -1.65
C GLY A 101 18.98 -5.96 -0.72
N GLN A 102 20.21 -5.64 -0.32
CA GLN A 102 21.06 -6.59 0.44
C GLN A 102 21.62 -6.02 1.73
N LYS A 103 21.95 -4.72 1.76
CA LYS A 103 22.40 -4.06 2.98
C LYS A 103 21.22 -3.92 3.94
N HIS A 104 21.47 -4.25 5.20
CA HIS A 104 20.53 -3.93 6.27
C HIS A 104 20.47 -2.41 6.45
N TRP A 105 19.27 -1.87 6.53
CA TRP A 105 19.02 -0.48 6.85
C TRP A 105 17.76 -0.37 7.71
N ASP A 106 17.77 0.58 8.64
CA ASP A 106 16.62 0.84 9.49
C ASP A 106 15.58 1.66 8.72
N TRP A 107 14.44 1.04 8.45
CA TRP A 107 13.34 1.66 7.71
C TRP A 107 12.37 2.43 8.59
N THR A 108 12.44 2.23 9.92
CA THR A 108 11.53 2.85 10.90
C THR A 108 11.52 4.37 10.78
N PRO A 109 12.68 5.06 10.72
CA PRO A 109 12.70 6.52 10.64
C PRO A 109 12.09 7.07 9.34
N MET A 110 12.13 6.30 8.24
CA MET A 110 11.46 6.70 7.00
C MET A 110 9.95 6.70 7.15
N ILE A 111 9.40 5.72 7.87
CA ILE A 111 7.96 5.66 8.16
C ILE A 111 7.56 6.79 9.10
N ASP A 112 8.37 7.08 10.13
CA ASP A 112 8.12 8.18 11.05
C ASP A 112 8.10 9.53 10.32
N GLU A 113 9.05 9.76 9.41
CA GLU A 113 9.09 10.98 8.59
C GLU A 113 7.88 11.09 7.66
N MET A 114 7.45 9.98 7.05
CA MET A 114 6.22 9.95 6.25
C MET A 114 5.00 10.33 7.07
N VAL A 115 4.82 9.71 8.24
CA VAL A 115 3.70 9.98 9.15
C VAL A 115 3.73 11.44 9.62
N ARG A 116 4.91 11.96 9.95
CA ARG A 116 5.11 13.37 10.33
C ARG A 116 4.68 14.32 9.23
N GLN A 117 5.11 14.10 7.99
CA GLN A 117 4.74 14.96 6.85
C GLN A 117 3.23 14.90 6.55
N VAL A 118 2.62 13.71 6.62
CA VAL A 118 1.17 13.54 6.45
C VAL A 118 0.41 14.30 7.54
N GLY A 119 0.80 14.11 8.81
CA GLY A 119 0.14 14.76 9.94
C GLY A 119 0.21 16.28 9.86
N LEU A 120 1.37 16.84 9.51
CA LEU A 120 1.57 18.29 9.41
C LEU A 120 0.92 18.92 8.17
N SER A 121 1.00 18.25 7.01
CA SER A 121 0.63 18.87 5.73
C SER A 121 -0.79 18.56 5.29
N LEU A 122 -1.30 17.39 5.68
CA LEU A 122 -2.58 16.86 5.20
C LEU A 122 -3.63 16.77 6.31
N GLY A 123 -3.25 16.87 7.58
CA GLY A 123 -4.17 16.78 8.72
C GLY A 123 -5.38 17.71 8.60
N ARG A 124 -6.56 17.13 8.78
CA ARG A 124 -7.88 17.78 8.83
C ARG A 124 -8.70 17.14 9.94
N ALA A 125 -9.56 17.93 10.55
CA ALA A 125 -10.49 17.45 11.58
C ALA A 125 -11.52 16.45 11.03
N ASP A 126 -11.86 16.53 9.75
CA ASP A 126 -12.79 15.63 9.05
C ASP A 126 -12.08 14.51 8.26
N GLY A 127 -10.77 14.33 8.46
CA GLY A 127 -10.01 13.27 7.80
C GLY A 127 -10.39 11.89 8.28
N VAL A 128 -10.49 10.93 7.36
CA VAL A 128 -10.75 9.52 7.63
C VAL A 128 -9.55 8.65 7.25
N LEU A 129 -9.40 7.53 7.94
CA LEU A 129 -8.44 6.49 7.58
C LEU A 129 -9.19 5.34 6.91
N ALA A 130 -9.05 5.24 5.59
CA ALA A 130 -9.55 4.10 4.82
C ALA A 130 -8.50 3.00 4.83
N ILE A 131 -8.89 1.77 5.13
CA ILE A 131 -7.96 0.65 5.28
C ILE A 131 -8.45 -0.51 4.44
N ASP A 132 -7.59 -0.99 3.54
CA ASP A 132 -7.96 -2.00 2.55
C ASP A 132 -6.78 -2.94 2.25
N PRO A 133 -6.99 -4.27 2.23
CA PRO A 133 -6.01 -5.20 1.72
C PRO A 133 -5.93 -5.15 0.18
N SER A 134 -4.72 -5.02 -0.36
CA SER A 134 -4.49 -5.12 -1.80
C SER A 134 -3.50 -6.23 -2.14
N GLY A 135 -3.87 -7.03 -3.12
CA GLY A 135 -3.16 -8.23 -3.56
C GLY A 135 -2.41 -8.02 -4.87
N VAL A 136 -1.13 -8.36 -4.88
CA VAL A 136 -0.29 -8.39 -6.08
C VAL A 136 0.02 -9.85 -6.43
N LEU A 137 -0.38 -10.28 -7.63
CA LEU A 137 -0.08 -11.61 -8.14
C LEU A 137 1.43 -11.80 -8.25
N LYS A 138 1.90 -12.99 -7.89
CA LYS A 138 3.31 -13.38 -7.94
C LYS A 138 3.45 -14.71 -8.64
N GLN A 139 4.57 -14.90 -9.34
CA GLN A 139 4.96 -16.19 -9.90
C GLN A 139 6.26 -16.65 -9.23
N GLY A 140 6.38 -17.96 -9.01
CA GLY A 140 7.53 -18.57 -8.35
C GLY A 140 7.49 -18.50 -6.81
N LYS A 141 8.60 -18.91 -6.18
CA LYS A 141 8.74 -19.08 -4.72
C LYS A 141 9.69 -18.07 -4.05
N ALA A 142 10.25 -17.13 -4.81
CA ALA A 142 11.28 -16.21 -4.32
C ALA A 142 10.72 -14.89 -3.76
N SER A 143 9.43 -14.61 -3.92
CA SER A 143 8.83 -13.38 -3.39
C SER A 143 8.42 -13.57 -1.94
N VAL A 144 9.01 -12.80 -1.03
CA VAL A 144 8.65 -12.80 0.39
C VAL A 144 7.17 -12.43 0.56
N GLY A 145 6.47 -13.14 1.45
CA GLY A 145 5.05 -12.91 1.74
C GLY A 145 4.08 -13.34 0.63
N ALA A 146 4.57 -13.98 -0.44
CA ALA A 146 3.71 -14.59 -1.46
C ALA A 146 3.24 -15.98 -1.01
N ALA A 147 1.94 -16.22 -1.08
CA ALA A 147 1.32 -17.50 -0.78
C ALA A 147 0.06 -17.70 -1.63
N ARG A 148 -0.45 -18.93 -1.71
CA ARG A 148 -1.76 -19.18 -2.31
C ARG A 148 -2.87 -18.69 -1.37
N GLN A 149 -3.44 -17.53 -1.68
CA GLN A 149 -4.48 -16.87 -0.90
C GLN A 149 -5.39 -16.04 -1.81
N TRP A 150 -6.51 -15.53 -1.26
CA TRP A 150 -7.45 -14.73 -2.04
C TRP A 150 -6.79 -13.42 -2.52
N CYS A 151 -6.71 -13.23 -3.83
CA CYS A 151 -6.22 -12.00 -4.44
C CYS A 151 -7.43 -11.16 -4.89
N GLY A 152 -7.79 -10.12 -4.13
CA GLY A 152 -8.94 -9.25 -4.46
C GLY A 152 -8.87 -8.70 -5.90
N ARG A 153 -7.69 -8.26 -6.34
CA ARG A 153 -7.45 -7.75 -7.71
C ARG A 153 -7.70 -8.78 -8.80
N ALA A 154 -7.46 -10.06 -8.53
CA ALA A 154 -7.64 -11.14 -9.50
C ALA A 154 -8.98 -11.87 -9.35
N GLY A 155 -9.74 -11.60 -8.29
CA GLY A 155 -11.02 -12.25 -8.00
C GLY A 155 -10.94 -13.77 -7.76
N LYS A 156 -9.77 -14.28 -7.35
CA LYS A 156 -9.52 -15.71 -7.16
C LYS A 156 -8.44 -16.00 -6.13
N VAL A 157 -8.39 -17.25 -5.67
CA VAL A 157 -7.24 -17.77 -4.91
C VAL A 157 -6.10 -18.06 -5.88
N ASP A 158 -4.97 -17.42 -5.67
CA ASP A 158 -3.76 -17.64 -6.46
C ASP A 158 -2.51 -17.30 -5.63
N ASN A 159 -1.32 -17.58 -6.16
CA ASN A 159 -0.09 -17.12 -5.56
C ASN A 159 -0.01 -15.59 -5.63
N CYS A 160 -0.19 -14.94 -4.48
CA CYS A 160 -0.17 -13.50 -4.38
C CYS A 160 0.44 -13.04 -3.05
N GLN A 161 0.95 -11.82 -3.07
CA GLN A 161 1.36 -11.10 -1.88
C GLN A 161 0.23 -10.10 -1.55
N VAL A 162 -0.34 -10.22 -0.35
CA VAL A 162 -1.40 -9.31 0.12
C VAL A 162 -0.81 -8.40 1.18
N GLY A 163 -0.84 -7.10 0.93
CA GLY A 163 -0.50 -6.07 1.91
C GLY A 163 -1.75 -5.35 2.38
N VAL A 164 -1.78 -4.91 3.63
CA VAL A 164 -2.82 -3.99 4.13
C VAL A 164 -2.33 -2.56 3.97
N TYR A 165 -3.13 -1.73 3.33
CA TYR A 165 -2.80 -0.34 3.05
C TYR A 165 -3.75 0.56 3.84
N MET A 166 -3.21 1.66 4.36
CA MET A 166 -3.98 2.73 4.98
C MET A 166 -3.90 3.97 4.11
N ALA A 167 -5.05 4.46 3.65
CA ALA A 167 -5.18 5.75 3.04
C ALA A 167 -5.75 6.75 4.06
N TYR A 168 -5.04 7.85 4.27
CA TYR A 168 -5.64 9.05 4.82
C TYR A 168 -6.41 9.76 3.71
N VAL A 169 -7.68 10.07 3.94
CA VAL A 169 -8.57 10.74 2.98
C VAL A 169 -9.29 11.89 3.69
N ALA A 170 -9.23 13.07 3.10
CA ALA A 170 -10.00 14.24 3.46
C ALA A 170 -10.59 14.88 2.20
N ARG A 171 -11.43 15.90 2.36
CA ARG A 171 -12.15 16.54 1.24
C ARG A 171 -11.25 16.98 0.08
N ASP A 172 -10.04 17.45 0.37
CA ASP A 172 -9.09 18.00 -0.62
C ASP A 172 -7.70 17.37 -0.55
N LYS A 173 -7.48 16.37 0.32
CA LYS A 173 -6.16 15.78 0.60
C LYS A 173 -6.26 14.26 0.72
N GLN A 174 -5.22 13.59 0.23
CA GLN A 174 -5.09 12.14 0.36
C GLN A 174 -3.63 11.74 0.50
N ALA A 175 -3.37 10.71 1.30
CA ALA A 175 -2.08 10.04 1.38
C ALA A 175 -2.30 8.54 1.55
N LEU A 176 -1.42 7.73 0.95
CA LEU A 176 -1.45 6.27 1.07
C LEU A 176 -0.16 5.80 1.74
N VAL A 177 -0.30 5.03 2.80
CA VAL A 177 0.80 4.44 3.56
C VAL A 177 0.57 2.94 3.69
N VAL A 178 1.63 2.14 3.58
CA VAL A 178 1.58 0.71 3.87
C VAL A 178 1.61 0.54 5.37
N LEU A 179 0.57 -0.05 5.97
CA LEU A 179 0.60 -0.41 7.37
C LEU A 179 0.89 -1.90 7.54
N GLY A 180 2.00 -2.19 8.21
CA GLY A 180 2.13 -3.42 9.00
C GLY A 180 1.86 -3.07 10.46
N ASN A 181 0.59 -3.11 10.91
CA ASN A 181 0.25 -2.83 12.31
C ASN A 181 -0.61 -3.95 12.93
N PRO A 182 -0.25 -4.50 14.11
CA PRO A 182 -1.09 -5.42 14.90
C PRO A 182 -2.49 -4.93 15.21
N LEU A 183 -2.67 -3.62 15.42
CA LEU A 183 -3.99 -3.03 15.68
C LEU A 183 -4.99 -3.40 14.56
N MET A 184 -4.50 -3.57 13.33
CA MET A 184 -5.32 -4.01 12.19
C MET A 184 -5.78 -5.46 12.28
N ALA A 185 -4.93 -6.36 12.76
CA ALA A 185 -5.34 -7.75 12.98
C ALA A 185 -6.46 -7.80 14.04
N GLY A 186 -6.40 -6.94 15.06
CA GLY A 186 -7.44 -6.82 16.08
C GLY A 186 -8.75 -6.24 15.54
N VAL A 187 -8.67 -5.15 14.77
CA VAL A 187 -9.83 -4.50 14.14
C VAL A 187 -10.49 -5.41 13.09
N MET A 188 -9.71 -6.12 12.27
CA MET A 188 -10.25 -7.09 11.30
C MET A 188 -10.92 -8.27 12.00
N LEU A 189 -10.32 -8.80 13.07
CA LEU A 189 -10.91 -9.88 13.85
C LEU A 189 -12.24 -9.47 14.51
N TRP A 190 -12.31 -8.22 14.97
CA TRP A 190 -13.53 -7.62 15.53
C TRP A 190 -14.61 -7.40 14.45
N LEU A 191 -14.26 -6.76 13.32
CA LEU A 191 -15.18 -6.50 12.20
C LEU A 191 -15.69 -7.81 11.57
N ALA A 192 -14.84 -8.82 11.42
CA ALA A 192 -15.22 -10.12 10.86
C ALA A 192 -16.24 -10.89 11.73
N ASN A 193 -16.43 -10.48 12.98
CA ASN A 193 -17.41 -11.05 13.91
C ASN A 193 -18.61 -10.14 14.20
N ARG A 194 -18.62 -8.91 13.67
CA ARG A 194 -19.71 -7.95 13.87
C ARG A 194 -20.94 -8.36 13.05
N ARG A 195 -22.04 -8.64 13.76
CA ARG A 195 -23.29 -9.13 13.17
C ARG A 195 -23.91 -8.13 12.19
N ASP A 196 -23.77 -6.84 12.50
CA ASP A 196 -24.35 -5.73 11.76
C ASP A 196 -23.73 -5.54 10.36
N SER A 197 -22.49 -6.02 10.16
CA SER A 197 -21.73 -5.80 8.92
C SER A 197 -21.56 -7.06 8.05
N MET A 198 -21.46 -8.26 8.64
CA MET A 198 -21.12 -9.50 7.90
C MET A 198 -22.30 -10.47 7.71
N GLY A 199 -23.45 -10.27 8.36
CA GLY A 199 -24.65 -11.10 8.18
C GLY A 199 -24.39 -12.61 8.37
N SER A 200 -24.63 -13.41 7.32
CA SER A 200 -24.42 -14.87 7.28
C SER A 200 -22.99 -15.31 6.93
N TYR A 201 -22.11 -14.37 6.52
CA TYR A 201 -20.72 -14.65 6.11
C TYR A 201 -19.72 -14.57 7.26
N ARG A 202 -20.18 -14.73 8.51
CA ARG A 202 -19.31 -14.66 9.70
C ARG A 202 -18.28 -15.77 9.70
N ASN A 203 -17.13 -15.47 10.29
CA ASN A 203 -16.09 -16.47 10.48
C ASN A 203 -16.60 -17.65 11.31
N LYS A 204 -16.18 -18.86 10.91
CA LYS A 204 -16.42 -20.06 11.71
C LYS A 204 -15.59 -19.98 12.99
N TRP A 205 -16.05 -20.67 14.03
CA TRP A 205 -15.42 -20.62 15.35
C TRP A 205 -13.91 -20.97 15.32
N TRP A 206 -13.50 -21.94 14.50
CA TRP A 206 -12.09 -22.31 14.33
C TRP A 206 -11.25 -21.25 13.60
N THR A 207 -11.85 -20.50 12.68
CA THR A 207 -11.19 -19.40 11.96
C THR A 207 -10.95 -18.22 12.89
N ASN A 208 -11.85 -18.01 13.86
CA ASN A 208 -11.64 -17.05 14.95
C ASN A 208 -10.50 -17.47 15.88
N VAL A 209 -10.39 -18.76 16.22
CA VAL A 209 -9.26 -19.26 17.03
C VAL A 209 -7.92 -19.00 16.32
N LEU A 210 -7.82 -19.32 15.03
CA LEU A 210 -6.62 -19.00 14.24
C LEU A 210 -6.36 -17.48 14.16
N GLY A 211 -7.40 -16.68 13.98
CA GLY A 211 -7.30 -15.22 13.95
C GLY A 211 -6.84 -14.61 15.28
N VAL A 212 -7.32 -15.13 16.42
CA VAL A 212 -6.88 -14.72 17.76
C VAL A 212 -5.41 -15.09 17.99
N VAL A 213 -5.02 -16.32 17.64
CA VAL A 213 -3.62 -16.76 17.77
C VAL A 213 -2.71 -15.89 16.91
N GLY A 214 -3.08 -15.62 15.65
CA GLY A 214 -2.36 -14.71 14.78
C GLY A 214 -2.27 -13.28 15.35
N PHE A 215 -3.37 -12.74 15.87
CA PHE A 215 -3.41 -11.43 16.51
C PHE A 215 -2.46 -11.35 17.71
N LEU A 216 -2.45 -12.36 18.59
CA LEU A 216 -1.57 -12.40 19.75
C LEU A 216 -0.09 -12.47 19.36
N VAL A 217 0.25 -13.21 18.30
CA VAL A 217 1.63 -13.26 17.76
C VAL A 217 2.06 -11.88 17.25
N VAL A 218 1.22 -11.22 16.46
CA VAL A 218 1.55 -9.89 15.91
C VAL A 218 1.61 -8.84 17.01
N LEU A 219 0.69 -8.89 17.99
CA LEU A 219 0.70 -8.00 19.16
C LEU A 219 1.96 -8.21 20.00
N GLY A 220 2.33 -9.46 20.28
CA GLY A 220 3.56 -9.80 20.99
C GLY A 220 4.81 -9.30 20.26
N MET A 221 4.84 -9.43 18.93
CA MET A 221 5.94 -8.93 18.11
C MET A 221 6.04 -7.40 18.13
N ALA A 222 4.91 -6.68 18.12
CA ALA A 222 4.93 -5.22 18.26
C ALA A 222 5.31 -4.75 19.65
N VAL A 223 4.87 -5.43 20.72
CA VAL A 223 5.32 -5.13 22.09
C VAL A 223 6.82 -5.38 22.22
N PHE A 224 7.34 -6.46 21.66
CA PHE A 224 8.77 -6.75 21.63
C PHE A 224 9.56 -5.67 20.88
N VAL A 225 9.07 -5.21 19.74
CA VAL A 225 9.68 -4.11 18.97
C VAL A 225 9.61 -2.79 19.76
N ALA A 226 8.48 -2.47 20.38
CA ALA A 226 8.34 -1.28 21.21
C ALA A 226 9.28 -1.30 22.42
N TYR A 227 9.46 -2.46 23.05
CA TYR A 227 10.43 -2.66 24.12
C TYR A 227 11.87 -2.45 23.62
N GLN A 228 12.24 -3.01 22.47
CA GLN A 228 13.56 -2.77 21.88
C GLN A 228 13.80 -1.30 21.49
N ILE A 229 12.75 -0.57 21.11
CA ILE A 229 12.84 0.86 20.79
C ILE A 229 13.02 1.67 22.09
N TYR A 230 12.28 1.34 23.15
CA TYR A 230 12.42 1.99 24.45
C TYR A 230 13.83 1.81 25.04
N ASP A 231 14.36 0.58 25.00
CA ASP A 231 15.69 0.21 25.52
C ASP A 231 16.87 0.73 24.68
N ARG A 232 16.59 1.30 23.49
CA ARG A 232 17.59 1.96 22.62
C ARG A 232 17.54 3.49 22.66
N LEU A 233 16.43 4.05 23.15
CA LEU A 233 16.23 5.49 23.24
C LEU A 233 16.56 6.06 24.64
N TRP A 234 16.74 5.18 25.63
CA TRP A 234 17.17 5.46 27.00
C TRP A 234 18.30 4.50 27.39
#